data_AF-G1XLZ8-F1
#
_entry.id   AF-G1XLZ8-F1
#
_cell.length_a   1.000
_cell.length_b   1.000
_cell.length_c   1.000
_cell.angle_alpha   90.00
_cell.angle_beta   90.00
_cell.angle_gamma   90.00
#
_symmetry.space_group_name_H-M   'P 1'
#
loop_
_entity.id
_entity.type
_entity.pdbx_description
1 polymer ?
#
loop_
_entity_poly.entity_id
_entity_poly.type
_entity_poly.pdbx_seq_one_letter_code
_entity_poly.pdbx_strand_id
1 'polypeptide(L)'
;MVTRIDADKTNEVFGSHCIDLVSASLGGKILAVSDEWFAQAENLLTVAPPIRKPGYFVHSGAWYDGWETRRHNPEPEDWVIVKLGVNSGRIFGFEIDTAHFNGNHAPEVTVQALFTSPTTPAPGPTDPRWTTILPIQECGPSQRHVYLLPTPTEEAYSHVKLNMIPDGGIARFRVYGQAVPVFSDDLDEILDTAHVSNGGLVVSCSDQHFGRKDNLLQPGRGKDMGDGWETKRSRQKGHVDWVVVKLGTPTKITSITIDTAYFRGNFPQYVTIHGLYHPDTSITPAHDHENWFKVLEPAKCKPDIEHHFGLPGQDVYMPTNGVGGKDVSNGVEEVAKLEDGVGEEVVTHVKMTIIPDGGVSRLRVYGRRV
;
A
#
# COMPACT_ATOMS: atom_id res chain seq x y z
N MET A 1 -7.47 -23.05 12.51
CA MET A 1 -8.02 -23.32 11.16
C MET A 1 -8.34 -22.00 10.50
N VAL A 2 -8.28 -21.92 9.16
CA VAL A 2 -8.67 -20.73 8.40
C VAL A 2 -10.16 -20.47 8.58
N THR A 3 -10.55 -19.20 8.75
CA THR A 3 -11.93 -18.79 8.92
C THR A 3 -12.40 -18.03 7.70
N ARG A 4 -13.52 -18.46 7.10
CA ARG A 4 -14.21 -17.67 6.07
C ARG A 4 -14.98 -16.55 6.75
N ILE A 5 -14.74 -15.31 6.33
CA ILE A 5 -15.47 -14.14 6.82
C ILE A 5 -16.43 -13.62 5.76
N ASP A 6 -17.46 -12.91 6.20
CA ASP A 6 -18.36 -12.19 5.31
C ASP A 6 -17.57 -11.12 4.53
N ALA A 7 -17.78 -11.06 3.22
CA ALA A 7 -17.09 -10.15 2.34
C ALA A 7 -17.36 -8.68 2.69
N ASP A 8 -18.52 -8.36 3.27
CA ASP A 8 -18.84 -7.00 3.71
C ASP A 8 -18.04 -6.58 4.95
N LYS A 9 -17.51 -7.55 5.71
CA LYS A 9 -16.66 -7.33 6.88
C LYS A 9 -15.17 -7.26 6.57
N THR A 10 -14.77 -7.39 5.31
CA THR A 10 -13.35 -7.36 4.90
C THR A 10 -12.62 -6.13 5.45
N ASN A 11 -13.24 -4.95 5.35
CA ASN A 11 -12.66 -3.70 5.80
C ASN A 11 -12.57 -3.57 7.32
N GLU A 12 -13.54 -4.15 8.04
CA GLU A 12 -13.52 -4.22 9.50
C GLU A 12 -12.37 -5.11 9.97
N VAL A 13 -12.16 -6.25 9.29
CA VAL A 13 -11.16 -7.24 9.66
C VAL A 13 -9.75 -6.83 9.26
N PHE A 14 -9.53 -6.33 8.03
CA PHE A 14 -8.18 -6.07 7.51
C PHE A 14 -7.85 -4.58 7.36
N GLY A 15 -8.86 -3.75 7.11
CA GLY A 15 -8.69 -2.41 6.55
C GLY A 15 -7.96 -1.38 7.44
N SER A 16 -7.75 -1.68 8.72
CA SER A 16 -7.07 -0.80 9.68
C SER A 16 -5.58 -1.10 9.85
N HIS A 17 -5.13 -2.29 9.46
CA HIS A 17 -3.77 -2.77 9.78
C HIS A 17 -3.14 -3.65 8.70
N CYS A 18 -3.85 -3.96 7.60
CA CYS A 18 -3.32 -4.69 6.46
C CYS A 18 -3.40 -3.85 5.18
N ILE A 19 -2.49 -4.14 4.26
CA ILE A 19 -2.54 -3.73 2.86
C ILE A 19 -2.74 -4.95 1.97
N ASP A 20 -3.15 -4.73 0.71
CA ASP A 20 -3.11 -5.76 -0.32
C ASP A 20 -1.69 -5.88 -0.88
N LEU A 21 -0.95 -6.89 -0.43
CA LEU A 21 0.46 -7.11 -0.75
C LEU A 21 0.69 -7.43 -2.23
N VAL A 22 -0.32 -7.89 -2.96
CA VAL A 22 -0.21 -8.20 -4.41
C VAL A 22 -0.77 -7.11 -5.30
N SER A 23 -1.30 -6.02 -4.74
CA SER A 23 -1.91 -4.93 -5.52
C SER A 23 -0.95 -4.39 -6.59
N ALA A 24 -1.45 -4.22 -7.81
CA ALA A 24 -0.68 -3.59 -8.88
C ALA A 24 -0.28 -2.13 -8.53
N SER A 25 -1.11 -1.41 -7.76
CA SER A 25 -0.74 -0.05 -7.31
C SER A 25 0.44 -0.04 -6.35
N LEU A 26 0.64 -1.13 -5.60
CA LEU A 26 1.78 -1.36 -4.71
C LEU A 26 3.03 -1.84 -5.45
N GLY A 27 2.91 -2.18 -6.73
CA GLY A 27 3.99 -2.76 -7.53
C GLY A 27 3.94 -4.29 -7.61
N GLY A 28 2.84 -4.92 -7.17
CA GLY A 28 2.63 -6.35 -7.34
C GLY A 28 2.64 -6.74 -8.82
N LYS A 29 3.23 -7.90 -9.12
CA LYS A 29 3.51 -8.29 -10.51
C LYS A 29 3.34 -9.79 -10.74
N ILE A 30 2.62 -10.14 -11.80
CA ILE A 30 2.60 -11.50 -12.33
C ILE A 30 3.99 -11.84 -12.91
N LEU A 31 4.60 -12.91 -12.45
CA LEU A 31 5.90 -13.38 -12.93
C LEU A 31 5.79 -14.51 -13.94
N ALA A 32 4.84 -15.42 -13.71
CA ALA A 32 4.60 -16.56 -14.57
C ALA A 32 3.18 -17.10 -14.33
N VAL A 33 2.64 -17.76 -15.35
CA VAL A 33 1.30 -18.33 -15.40
C VAL A 33 1.36 -19.68 -16.12
N SER A 34 0.46 -20.61 -15.80
CA SER A 34 0.30 -21.85 -16.57
C SER A 34 -0.38 -21.59 -17.91
N ASP A 35 -1.47 -20.81 -17.91
CA ASP A 35 -2.29 -20.46 -19.06
C ASP A 35 -3.05 -19.15 -18.82
N GLU A 36 -3.40 -18.42 -19.88
CA GLU A 36 -4.20 -17.18 -19.86
C GLU A 36 -5.09 -17.09 -21.10
N TRP A 37 -5.61 -18.23 -21.57
CA TRP A 37 -6.23 -18.32 -22.88
C TRP A 37 -7.40 -17.34 -23.08
N PHE A 38 -8.30 -17.24 -22.11
CA PHE A 38 -9.50 -16.39 -22.23
C PHE A 38 -9.29 -14.99 -21.64
N ALA A 39 -8.56 -14.89 -20.52
CA ALA A 39 -8.29 -13.60 -19.87
C ALA A 39 -6.97 -13.59 -19.10
N GLN A 40 -6.30 -12.43 -19.11
CA GLN A 40 -4.96 -12.19 -18.56
C GLN A 40 -4.93 -12.19 -17.03
N ALA A 41 -3.91 -12.80 -16.44
CA ALA A 41 -3.73 -12.91 -15.00
C ALA A 41 -3.39 -11.57 -14.33
N GLU A 42 -2.87 -10.57 -15.06
CA GLU A 42 -2.66 -9.23 -14.52
C GLU A 42 -3.96 -8.59 -13.99
N ASN A 43 -5.11 -8.99 -14.52
CA ASN A 43 -6.41 -8.52 -14.03
C ASN A 43 -6.65 -8.88 -12.56
N LEU A 44 -6.06 -9.97 -12.06
CA LEU A 44 -6.17 -10.39 -10.66
C LEU A 44 -5.72 -9.28 -9.70
N LEU A 45 -4.68 -8.53 -10.08
CA LEU A 45 -4.01 -7.54 -9.25
C LEU A 45 -4.62 -6.13 -9.37
N THR A 46 -5.61 -5.97 -10.25
CA THR A 46 -6.23 -4.67 -10.54
C THR A 46 -7.01 -4.17 -9.35
N VAL A 47 -6.76 -2.92 -8.92
CA VAL A 47 -7.40 -2.31 -7.73
C VAL A 47 -8.91 -2.16 -7.88
N ALA A 48 -9.39 -1.81 -9.08
CA ALA A 48 -10.80 -1.57 -9.33
C ALA A 48 -11.64 -2.86 -9.22
N PRO A 49 -12.90 -2.78 -8.75
CA PRO A 49 -13.82 -3.91 -8.78
C PRO A 49 -13.99 -4.49 -10.20
N PRO A 50 -14.19 -5.82 -10.34
CA PRO A 50 -14.43 -6.45 -11.63
C PRO A 50 -15.64 -5.91 -12.37
N ILE A 51 -15.48 -5.59 -13.66
CA ILE A 51 -16.58 -5.19 -14.53
C ILE A 51 -16.93 -6.27 -15.54
N ARG A 52 -18.18 -6.26 -16.02
CA ARG A 52 -18.64 -7.15 -17.09
C ARG A 52 -19.12 -6.35 -18.29
N LYS A 53 -18.83 -6.84 -19.49
CA LYS A 53 -19.36 -6.31 -20.75
C LYS A 53 -20.14 -7.40 -21.50
N PRO A 54 -21.42 -7.64 -21.14
CA PRO A 54 -22.23 -8.65 -21.81
C PRO A 54 -22.28 -8.42 -23.34
N GLY A 55 -22.05 -9.47 -24.12
CA GLY A 55 -22.04 -9.41 -25.58
C GLY A 55 -20.75 -8.87 -26.21
N TYR A 56 -19.75 -8.49 -25.41
CA TYR A 56 -18.43 -8.09 -25.92
C TYR A 56 -17.51 -9.33 -26.00
N PHE A 57 -17.02 -9.61 -27.20
CA PHE A 57 -16.15 -10.75 -27.49
C PHE A 57 -14.80 -10.27 -28.00
N VAL A 58 -13.75 -10.94 -27.54
CA VAL A 58 -12.37 -10.85 -28.05
C VAL A 58 -12.05 -12.10 -28.86
N HIS A 59 -10.86 -12.16 -29.45
CA HIS A 59 -10.48 -13.29 -30.32
C HIS A 59 -10.57 -14.66 -29.63
N SER A 60 -10.28 -14.72 -28.32
CA SER A 60 -10.32 -15.95 -27.52
C SER A 60 -11.71 -16.34 -27.03
N GLY A 61 -12.71 -15.44 -27.05
CA GLY A 61 -14.05 -15.71 -26.50
C GLY A 61 -14.74 -14.48 -25.93
N ALA A 62 -15.67 -14.69 -24.99
CA ALA A 62 -16.28 -13.58 -24.26
C ALA A 62 -15.22 -12.86 -23.43
N TRP A 63 -15.24 -11.53 -23.40
CA TRP A 63 -14.28 -10.77 -22.61
C TRP A 63 -14.63 -10.81 -21.11
N TYR A 64 -13.63 -11.09 -20.29
CA TYR A 64 -13.71 -11.08 -18.83
C TYR A 64 -12.68 -10.13 -18.21
N ASP A 65 -13.09 -9.47 -17.13
CA ASP A 65 -12.21 -8.69 -16.25
C ASP A 65 -11.71 -9.60 -15.11
N GLY A 66 -10.77 -10.48 -15.45
CA GLY A 66 -10.22 -11.50 -14.56
C GLY A 66 -9.15 -12.32 -15.26
N TRP A 67 -8.71 -13.38 -14.60
CA TRP A 67 -7.90 -14.45 -15.17
C TRP A 67 -8.83 -15.61 -15.54
N GLU A 68 -8.69 -16.14 -16.75
CA GLU A 68 -9.45 -17.32 -17.18
C GLU A 68 -8.62 -18.19 -18.12
N THR A 69 -8.53 -19.47 -17.79
CA THR A 69 -7.71 -20.47 -18.49
C THR A 69 -8.52 -21.36 -19.41
N ARG A 70 -7.84 -22.05 -20.32
CA ARG A 70 -8.47 -23.02 -21.23
C ARG A 70 -9.15 -24.15 -20.45
N ARG A 71 -10.22 -24.67 -21.02
CA ARG A 71 -10.94 -25.82 -20.45
C ARG A 71 -10.16 -27.11 -20.58
N HIS A 72 -10.47 -28.05 -19.68
CA HIS A 72 -9.97 -29.42 -19.69
C HIS A 72 -8.45 -29.46 -19.53
N ASN A 73 -7.96 -28.73 -18.54
CA ASN A 73 -6.55 -28.77 -18.17
C ASN A 73 -6.14 -30.24 -17.93
N PRO A 74 -5.15 -30.78 -18.67
CA PRO A 74 -4.68 -32.15 -18.46
C PRO A 74 -3.82 -32.27 -17.19
N GLU A 75 -3.30 -31.15 -16.68
CA GLU A 75 -2.57 -31.05 -15.42
C GLU A 75 -3.54 -30.92 -14.24
N PRO A 76 -3.11 -31.23 -13.00
CA PRO A 76 -3.99 -31.19 -11.83
C PRO A 76 -4.53 -29.79 -11.49
N GLU A 77 -3.82 -28.73 -11.89
CA GLU A 77 -4.15 -27.35 -11.54
C GLU A 77 -3.55 -26.35 -12.55
N ASP A 78 -4.22 -25.22 -12.71
CA ASP A 78 -3.66 -23.99 -13.26
C ASP A 78 -3.06 -23.14 -12.14
N TRP A 79 -2.04 -22.34 -12.43
CA TRP A 79 -1.37 -21.54 -11.42
C TRP A 79 -0.87 -20.20 -11.94
N VAL A 80 -0.73 -19.26 -11.01
CA VAL A 80 -0.10 -17.96 -11.25
C VAL A 80 0.87 -17.64 -10.11
N ILE A 81 2.09 -17.23 -10.46
CA ILE A 81 3.11 -16.76 -9.53
C ILE A 81 3.11 -15.23 -9.52
N VAL A 82 2.95 -14.66 -8.33
CA VAL A 82 2.90 -13.22 -8.10
C VAL A 82 4.06 -12.80 -7.20
N LYS A 83 4.84 -11.81 -7.64
CA LYS A 83 5.74 -11.06 -6.75
C LYS A 83 4.92 -10.02 -6.00
N LEU A 84 5.11 -9.94 -4.67
CA LEU A 84 4.48 -8.89 -3.87
C LEU A 84 4.96 -7.49 -4.31
N GLY A 85 4.13 -6.47 -4.11
CA GLY A 85 4.51 -5.07 -4.33
C GLY A 85 5.48 -4.52 -3.28
N VAL A 86 5.69 -5.26 -2.20
CA VAL A 86 6.68 -4.97 -1.17
C VAL A 86 7.82 -5.99 -1.23
N ASN A 87 8.97 -5.67 -0.63
CA ASN A 87 10.10 -6.61 -0.59
C ASN A 87 9.72 -7.92 0.12
N SER A 88 8.99 -7.81 1.23
CA SER A 88 8.33 -8.95 1.85
C SER A 88 7.18 -8.53 2.77
N GLY A 89 6.34 -9.48 3.19
CA GLY A 89 5.26 -9.22 4.13
C GLY A 89 4.77 -10.45 4.87
N ARG A 90 4.21 -10.23 6.07
CA ARG A 90 3.48 -11.25 6.83
C ARG A 90 2.02 -11.28 6.38
N ILE A 91 1.49 -12.46 6.13
CA ILE A 91 0.16 -12.65 5.55
C ILE A 91 -0.84 -12.89 6.69
N PHE A 92 -1.98 -12.21 6.61
CA PHE A 92 -3.08 -12.28 7.56
C PHE A 92 -4.29 -12.99 6.94
N GLY A 93 -4.45 -12.90 5.62
CA GLY A 93 -5.59 -13.48 4.93
C GLY A 93 -5.56 -13.26 3.44
N PHE A 94 -6.61 -13.73 2.79
CA PHE A 94 -6.76 -13.71 1.34
C PHE A 94 -8.17 -13.32 0.95
N GLU A 95 -8.30 -12.81 -0.28
CA GLU A 95 -9.59 -12.75 -0.96
C GLU A 95 -9.48 -13.31 -2.38
N ILE A 96 -10.47 -14.14 -2.72
CA ILE A 96 -10.66 -14.71 -4.05
C ILE A 96 -12.05 -14.26 -4.52
N ASP A 97 -12.07 -13.35 -5.49
CA ASP A 97 -13.31 -12.87 -6.09
C ASP A 97 -13.55 -13.60 -7.40
N THR A 98 -14.66 -14.33 -7.49
CA THR A 98 -15.08 -15.02 -8.72
C THR A 98 -16.13 -14.21 -9.50
N ALA A 99 -16.30 -12.92 -9.22
CA ALA A 99 -17.28 -12.04 -9.86
C ALA A 99 -17.40 -12.27 -11.37
N HIS A 100 -18.64 -12.38 -11.84
CA HIS A 100 -19.03 -12.59 -13.24
C HIS A 100 -18.72 -13.98 -13.82
N PHE A 101 -17.86 -14.78 -13.18
CA PHE A 101 -17.67 -16.20 -13.50
C PHE A 101 -18.78 -17.01 -12.82
N ASN A 102 -19.78 -17.43 -13.60
CA ASN A 102 -20.97 -18.13 -13.10
C ASN A 102 -21.16 -19.43 -13.88
N GLY A 103 -20.67 -20.52 -13.27
CA GLY A 103 -20.55 -21.84 -13.89
C GLY A 103 -19.14 -22.17 -14.43
N ASN A 104 -18.32 -21.17 -14.73
CA ASN A 104 -16.91 -21.30 -15.15
C ASN A 104 -15.93 -20.67 -14.14
N HIS A 105 -16.33 -20.54 -12.88
CA HIS A 105 -15.44 -20.07 -11.81
C HIS A 105 -14.44 -21.16 -11.45
N ALA A 106 -13.31 -20.77 -10.85
CA ALA A 106 -12.44 -21.70 -10.14
C ALA A 106 -13.26 -22.57 -9.18
N PRO A 107 -13.24 -23.92 -9.30
CA PRO A 107 -13.93 -24.81 -8.37
C PRO A 107 -13.27 -24.79 -6.99
N GLU A 108 -11.95 -24.98 -6.94
CA GLU A 108 -11.16 -24.96 -5.73
C GLU A 108 -9.87 -24.17 -5.93
N VAL A 109 -9.33 -23.64 -4.83
CA VAL A 109 -8.07 -22.88 -4.85
C VAL A 109 -7.17 -23.26 -3.68
N THR A 110 -5.86 -23.13 -3.90
CA THR A 110 -4.85 -23.10 -2.83
C THR A 110 -3.94 -21.89 -3.01
N VAL A 111 -3.31 -21.44 -1.93
CA VAL A 111 -2.28 -20.40 -2.01
C VAL A 111 -1.03 -20.86 -1.30
N GLN A 112 0.09 -20.82 -2.02
CA GLN A 112 1.42 -21.04 -1.50
C GLN A 112 2.19 -19.72 -1.43
N ALA A 113 3.18 -19.64 -0.55
CA ALA A 113 4.06 -18.48 -0.44
C ALA A 113 5.51 -18.92 -0.30
N LEU A 114 6.43 -18.06 -0.74
CA LEU A 114 7.86 -18.23 -0.51
C LEU A 114 8.60 -16.91 -0.36
N PHE A 115 9.73 -16.97 0.33
CA PHE A 115 10.68 -15.88 0.46
C PHE A 115 11.89 -16.11 -0.46
N THR A 116 12.33 -15.04 -1.12
CA THR A 116 13.57 -15.01 -1.90
C THR A 116 14.23 -13.65 -1.70
N SER A 117 15.56 -13.62 -1.56
CA SER A 117 16.28 -12.34 -1.49
C SER A 117 16.24 -11.64 -2.85
N PRO A 118 16.41 -10.30 -2.91
CA PRO A 118 16.48 -9.57 -4.17
C PRO A 118 17.59 -10.05 -5.13
N THR A 119 18.63 -10.70 -4.60
CA THR A 119 19.76 -11.24 -5.36
C THR A 119 19.53 -12.67 -5.87
N THR A 120 18.47 -13.33 -5.42
CA THR A 120 18.14 -14.70 -5.83
C THR A 120 17.18 -14.66 -7.03
N PRO A 121 17.34 -15.55 -8.04
CA PRO A 121 16.40 -15.64 -9.15
C PRO A 121 14.95 -15.82 -8.71
N ALA A 122 14.01 -15.35 -9.54
CA ALA A 122 12.59 -15.56 -9.33
C ALA A 122 12.25 -17.06 -9.25
N PRO A 123 11.32 -17.46 -8.37
CA PRO A 123 10.97 -18.87 -8.20
C PRO A 123 10.21 -19.42 -9.41
N GLY A 124 10.44 -20.69 -9.73
CA GLY A 124 9.62 -21.45 -10.67
C GLY A 124 8.39 -22.11 -9.99
N PRO A 125 7.48 -22.70 -10.77
CA PRO A 125 6.24 -23.31 -10.23
C PRO A 125 6.48 -24.55 -9.35
N THR A 126 7.60 -25.24 -9.56
CA THR A 126 8.01 -26.46 -8.84
C THR A 126 9.13 -26.19 -7.83
N ASP A 127 9.35 -24.94 -7.44
CA ASP A 127 10.37 -24.60 -6.44
C ASP A 127 10.05 -25.29 -5.09
N PRO A 128 10.98 -26.05 -4.48
CA PRO A 128 10.71 -26.80 -3.26
C PRO A 128 10.46 -25.90 -2.03
N ARG A 129 10.73 -24.60 -2.13
CA ARG A 129 10.51 -23.62 -1.05
C ARG A 129 9.05 -23.15 -0.94
N TRP A 130 8.18 -23.51 -1.88
CA TRP A 130 6.76 -23.17 -1.79
C TRP A 130 6.12 -23.84 -0.56
N THR A 131 5.59 -23.02 0.34
CA THR A 131 4.84 -23.48 1.52
C THR A 131 3.37 -23.12 1.36
N THR A 132 2.47 -24.09 1.57
CA THR A 132 1.02 -23.86 1.53
C THR A 132 0.59 -23.00 2.72
N ILE A 133 0.02 -21.82 2.44
CA ILE A 133 -0.51 -20.89 3.43
C ILE A 133 -2.04 -20.98 3.52
N LEU A 134 -2.71 -21.04 2.36
CA LEU A 134 -4.13 -21.33 2.28
C LEU A 134 -4.31 -22.76 1.76
N PRO A 135 -4.75 -23.72 2.61
CA PRO A 135 -5.10 -25.07 2.15
C PRO A 135 -6.34 -25.02 1.26
N ILE A 136 -6.64 -26.12 0.56
CA ILE A 136 -7.73 -26.23 -0.43
C ILE A 136 -9.02 -25.58 0.10
N GLN A 137 -9.56 -24.62 -0.64
CA GLN A 137 -10.84 -23.99 -0.40
C GLN A 137 -11.74 -24.11 -1.62
N GLU A 138 -12.99 -24.53 -1.42
CA GLU A 138 -14.02 -24.46 -2.44
C GLU A 138 -14.45 -23.01 -2.70
N CYS A 139 -14.63 -22.68 -3.97
CA CYS A 139 -15.16 -21.41 -4.45
C CYS A 139 -16.54 -21.62 -5.07
N GLY A 140 -17.42 -20.65 -4.87
CA GLY A 140 -18.73 -20.57 -5.50
C GLY A 140 -18.75 -19.55 -6.65
N PRO A 141 -19.85 -19.53 -7.43
CA PRO A 141 -19.97 -18.68 -8.59
C PRO A 141 -20.18 -17.22 -8.23
N SER A 142 -19.50 -16.32 -8.95
CA SER A 142 -19.73 -14.87 -8.93
C SER A 142 -19.85 -14.25 -7.53
N GLN A 143 -18.91 -14.57 -6.64
CA GLN A 143 -18.91 -14.04 -5.27
C GLN A 143 -17.50 -13.83 -4.73
N ARG A 144 -17.40 -13.00 -3.68
CA ARG A 144 -16.16 -12.78 -2.94
C ARG A 144 -16.00 -13.84 -1.85
N HIS A 145 -14.81 -14.43 -1.79
CA HIS A 145 -14.41 -15.38 -0.76
C HIS A 145 -13.29 -14.77 0.05
N VAL A 146 -13.52 -14.50 1.33
CA VAL A 146 -12.55 -13.83 2.18
C VAL A 146 -12.15 -14.76 3.30
N TYR A 147 -10.84 -14.98 3.44
CA TYR A 147 -10.25 -15.96 4.33
C TYR A 147 -9.33 -15.27 5.32
N LEU A 148 -9.58 -15.44 6.62
CA LEU A 148 -8.75 -14.99 7.72
C LEU A 148 -7.92 -16.16 8.25
N LEU A 149 -6.60 -15.99 8.34
CA LEU A 149 -5.74 -16.97 8.99
C LEU A 149 -5.94 -16.92 10.51
N PRO A 150 -5.82 -18.04 11.22
CA PRO A 150 -6.01 -18.09 12.69
C PRO A 150 -5.00 -17.20 13.43
N THR A 151 -3.79 -17.12 12.89
CA THR A 151 -2.73 -16.19 13.28
C THR A 151 -2.07 -15.70 12.00
N PRO A 152 -1.54 -14.46 11.97
CA PRO A 152 -0.68 -14.03 10.89
C PRO A 152 0.51 -14.97 10.72
N THR A 153 1.08 -15.05 9.52
CA THR A 153 2.29 -15.85 9.30
C THR A 153 3.45 -15.31 10.15
N GLU A 154 4.20 -16.21 10.79
CA GLU A 154 5.39 -15.83 11.55
C GLU A 154 6.50 -15.33 10.62
N GLU A 155 6.71 -16.07 9.51
CA GLU A 155 7.63 -15.73 8.44
C GLU A 155 7.05 -14.66 7.49
N ALA A 156 7.96 -13.88 6.90
CA ALA A 156 7.65 -12.95 5.84
C ALA A 156 7.88 -13.61 4.47
N TYR A 157 7.01 -13.32 3.52
CA TYR A 157 7.07 -13.87 2.16
C TYR A 157 7.25 -12.76 1.14
N SER A 158 7.83 -13.10 -0.01
CA SER A 158 8.12 -12.17 -1.12
C SER A 158 7.32 -12.48 -2.38
N HIS A 159 6.82 -13.71 -2.48
CA HIS A 159 6.05 -14.22 -3.60
C HIS A 159 4.90 -15.08 -3.09
N VAL A 160 3.82 -15.12 -3.86
CA VAL A 160 2.71 -16.06 -3.67
C VAL A 160 2.44 -16.81 -4.98
N LYS A 161 1.97 -18.05 -4.87
CA LYS A 161 1.45 -18.83 -5.99
C LYS A 161 0.01 -19.20 -5.70
N LEU A 162 -0.91 -18.68 -6.50
CA LEU A 162 -2.33 -19.06 -6.48
C LEU A 162 -2.50 -20.23 -7.43
N ASN A 163 -3.03 -21.35 -6.93
CA ASN A 163 -3.40 -22.50 -7.75
C ASN A 163 -4.92 -22.59 -7.83
N MET A 164 -5.44 -22.85 -9.04
CA MET A 164 -6.84 -23.04 -9.39
C MET A 164 -7.03 -24.47 -9.88
N ILE A 165 -7.95 -25.20 -9.27
CA ILE A 165 -8.07 -26.66 -9.45
C ILE A 165 -9.40 -27.01 -10.13
N PRO A 166 -9.41 -27.67 -11.31
CA PRO A 166 -8.27 -27.86 -12.22
C PRO A 166 -8.04 -26.66 -13.16
N ASP A 167 -9.12 -25.94 -13.50
CA ASP A 167 -9.17 -24.79 -14.42
C ASP A 167 -10.43 -23.95 -14.16
N GLY A 168 -10.53 -22.77 -14.77
CA GLY A 168 -11.69 -21.88 -14.62
C GLY A 168 -11.33 -20.40 -14.70
N GLY A 169 -12.07 -19.58 -13.95
CA GLY A 169 -11.83 -18.14 -13.89
C GLY A 169 -11.95 -17.52 -12.50
N ILE A 170 -11.10 -16.51 -12.25
CA ILE A 170 -11.02 -15.72 -11.02
C ILE A 170 -10.90 -14.25 -11.41
N ALA A 171 -11.75 -13.39 -10.85
CA ALA A 171 -11.79 -11.97 -11.18
C ALA A 171 -10.71 -11.16 -10.44
N ARG A 172 -10.55 -11.36 -9.13
CA ARG A 172 -9.51 -10.70 -8.31
C ARG A 172 -8.87 -11.65 -7.32
N PHE A 173 -7.62 -11.36 -7.01
CA PHE A 173 -6.87 -11.97 -5.92
C PHE A 173 -6.30 -10.87 -5.02
N ARG A 174 -6.51 -11.01 -3.71
CA ARG A 174 -5.91 -10.13 -2.69
C ARG A 174 -5.15 -10.95 -1.68
N VAL A 175 -4.04 -10.40 -1.21
CA VAL A 175 -3.24 -10.96 -0.11
C VAL A 175 -3.16 -9.89 0.97
N TYR A 176 -3.97 -10.03 2.01
CA TYR A 176 -3.98 -9.08 3.11
C TYR A 176 -2.81 -9.34 4.03
N GLY A 177 -1.99 -8.33 4.28
CA GLY A 177 -0.88 -8.45 5.21
C GLY A 177 -0.16 -7.16 5.53
N GLN A 178 0.94 -7.30 6.26
CA GLN A 178 1.79 -6.19 6.69
C GLN A 178 3.16 -6.31 6.03
N ALA A 179 3.65 -5.19 5.49
CA ALA A 179 4.98 -5.13 4.92
C ALA A 179 6.03 -5.41 6.01
N VAL A 180 7.00 -6.25 5.67
CA VAL A 180 8.24 -6.45 6.42
C VAL A 180 9.35 -5.88 5.56
N PRO A 181 9.87 -4.69 5.91
CA PRO A 181 10.89 -4.02 5.12
C PRO A 181 12.15 -4.87 5.03
N VAL A 182 12.75 -4.90 3.84
CA VAL A 182 14.10 -5.40 3.63
C VAL A 182 14.90 -4.21 3.12
N PHE A 183 15.79 -3.70 3.96
CA PHE A 183 16.62 -2.54 3.65
C PHE A 183 17.93 -2.98 2.99
N SER A 184 18.48 -2.13 2.12
CA SER A 184 19.84 -2.27 1.63
C SER A 184 20.83 -2.15 2.79
N ASP A 185 22.00 -2.78 2.68
CA ASP A 185 23.12 -2.56 3.61
C ASP A 185 23.73 -1.16 3.48
N ASP A 186 23.41 -0.42 2.42
CA ASP A 186 23.77 0.98 2.25
C ASP A 186 23.01 1.87 3.26
N LEU A 187 23.77 2.55 4.14
CA LEU A 187 23.22 3.50 5.13
C LEU A 187 23.08 4.91 4.56
N ASP A 188 23.70 5.20 3.42
CA ASP A 188 23.60 6.49 2.74
C ASP A 188 22.37 6.57 1.83
N GLU A 189 21.70 5.44 1.58
CA GLU A 189 20.46 5.36 0.83
C GLU A 189 19.37 6.24 1.46
N ILE A 190 18.80 7.13 0.65
CA ILE A 190 17.64 7.95 1.03
C ILE A 190 16.37 7.17 0.70
N LEU A 191 15.60 6.83 1.75
CA LEU A 191 14.37 6.07 1.67
C LEU A 191 13.19 6.94 2.11
N ASP A 192 12.01 6.75 1.50
CA ASP A 192 10.76 7.21 2.11
C ASP A 192 10.39 6.28 3.27
N THR A 193 10.77 6.63 4.49
CA THR A 193 10.55 5.78 5.67
C THR A 193 9.11 5.88 6.21
N ALA A 194 8.32 6.81 5.69
CA ALA A 194 6.87 6.83 5.90
C ALA A 194 6.12 5.94 4.89
N HIS A 195 6.73 5.55 3.77
CA HIS A 195 6.08 4.70 2.77
C HIS A 195 5.65 3.35 3.36
N VAL A 196 4.46 2.88 2.99
CA VAL A 196 3.92 1.63 3.53
C VAL A 196 4.79 0.41 3.19
N SER A 197 5.40 0.37 2.00
CA SER A 197 6.35 -0.69 1.61
C SER A 197 7.62 -0.71 2.45
N ASN A 198 7.99 0.43 3.04
CA ASN A 198 9.14 0.57 3.92
C ASN A 198 8.76 0.43 5.40
N GLY A 199 7.52 0.01 5.70
CA GLY A 199 7.04 -0.28 7.06
C GLY A 199 6.41 0.92 7.76
N GLY A 200 6.18 2.04 7.05
CA GLY A 200 5.47 3.18 7.60
C GLY A 200 4.03 2.81 7.96
N LEU A 201 3.58 3.29 9.11
CA LEU A 201 2.26 2.97 9.66
C LEU A 201 1.61 4.21 10.27
N VAL A 202 0.37 4.51 9.88
CA VAL A 202 -0.41 5.54 10.55
C VAL A 202 -1.01 4.97 11.83
N VAL A 203 -0.55 5.45 12.98
CA VAL A 203 -0.91 4.89 14.29
C VAL A 203 -2.10 5.58 14.95
N SER A 204 -2.37 6.85 14.63
CA SER A 204 -3.57 7.56 15.09
C SER A 204 -3.85 8.83 14.25
N CYS A 205 -5.08 9.33 14.31
CA CYS A 205 -5.49 10.61 13.73
C CYS A 205 -6.61 11.26 14.57
N SER A 206 -6.84 12.56 14.38
CA SER A 206 -7.90 13.32 15.06
C SER A 206 -9.30 13.01 14.54
N ASP A 207 -9.46 12.98 13.22
CA ASP A 207 -10.72 12.76 12.51
C ASP A 207 -10.45 12.01 11.20
N GLN A 208 -11.49 11.36 10.69
CA GLN A 208 -11.46 10.70 9.38
C GLN A 208 -12.87 10.74 8.78
N HIS A 209 -13.16 11.79 8.02
CA HIS A 209 -14.47 11.99 7.41
C HIS A 209 -14.61 11.24 6.10
N PHE A 210 -13.67 11.48 5.18
CA PHE A 210 -13.57 10.79 3.89
C PHE A 210 -12.16 10.26 3.67
N GLY A 211 -12.06 9.21 2.87
CA GLY A 211 -10.83 8.47 2.71
C GLY A 211 -10.35 7.83 4.02
N ARG A 212 -9.12 7.35 4.03
CA ARG A 212 -8.49 6.72 5.20
C ARG A 212 -7.16 7.36 5.47
N LYS A 213 -6.83 7.53 6.75
CA LYS A 213 -5.53 8.00 7.21
C LYS A 213 -4.38 7.19 6.57
N ASP A 214 -4.58 5.88 6.39
CA ASP A 214 -3.59 4.95 5.83
C ASP A 214 -3.28 5.21 4.34
N ASN A 215 -4.16 5.92 3.63
CA ASN A 215 -3.94 6.32 2.23
C ASN A 215 -2.75 7.27 2.08
N LEU A 216 -2.41 8.04 3.13
CA LEU A 216 -1.28 8.97 3.13
C LEU A 216 0.05 8.32 2.76
N LEU A 217 0.20 7.04 3.10
CA LEU A 217 1.45 6.29 2.98
C LEU A 217 1.47 5.35 1.76
N GLN A 218 0.37 5.33 0.98
CA GLN A 218 0.22 4.47 -0.19
C GLN A 218 1.07 4.97 -1.37
N PRO A 219 1.39 4.13 -2.35
CA PRO A 219 2.09 4.53 -3.57
C PRO A 219 1.40 5.62 -4.39
N GLY A 220 2.18 6.21 -5.31
CA GLY A 220 1.70 7.22 -6.25
C GLY A 220 1.18 8.49 -5.58
N ARG A 221 0.32 9.23 -6.29
CA ARG A 221 -0.34 10.47 -5.81
C ARG A 221 -1.83 10.28 -5.52
N GLY A 222 -2.32 9.06 -5.61
CA GLY A 222 -3.75 8.70 -5.56
C GLY A 222 -4.47 8.86 -6.90
N LYS A 223 -5.77 8.53 -6.91
CA LYS A 223 -6.65 8.63 -8.11
C LYS A 223 -7.75 9.70 -8.01
N ASP A 224 -8.19 10.02 -6.80
CA ASP A 224 -9.27 10.95 -6.48
C ASP A 224 -9.20 11.32 -4.98
N MET A 225 -10.09 12.19 -4.49
CA MET A 225 -10.10 12.60 -3.07
C MET A 225 -10.41 11.44 -2.10
N GLY A 226 -11.13 10.41 -2.53
CA GLY A 226 -11.44 9.24 -1.69
C GLY A 226 -10.22 8.36 -1.43
N ASP A 227 -9.17 8.52 -2.24
CA ASP A 227 -7.86 7.90 -2.11
C ASP A 227 -6.85 8.77 -1.34
N GLY A 228 -7.33 9.75 -0.55
CA GLY A 228 -6.53 10.51 0.41
C GLY A 228 -7.02 10.34 1.85
N TRP A 229 -6.62 11.26 2.73
CA TRP A 229 -7.18 11.45 4.07
C TRP A 229 -7.85 12.82 4.13
N GLU A 230 -9.12 12.86 4.53
CA GLU A 230 -9.90 14.10 4.64
C GLU A 230 -10.66 14.18 5.97
N THR A 231 -10.66 15.36 6.59
CA THR A 231 -11.36 15.62 7.84
C THR A 231 -12.60 16.50 7.66
N LYS A 232 -13.48 16.49 8.67
CA LYS A 232 -14.68 17.34 8.67
C LYS A 232 -14.29 18.80 8.74
N ARG A 233 -15.00 19.60 7.94
CA ARG A 233 -14.91 21.05 8.01
C ARG A 233 -15.21 21.57 9.41
N SER A 234 -14.28 22.32 9.98
CA SER A 234 -14.42 22.92 11.31
C SER A 234 -14.84 24.40 11.24
N ARG A 235 -15.37 24.85 12.37
CA ARG A 235 -15.74 26.24 12.67
C ARG A 235 -15.17 26.71 14.00
N GLN A 236 -14.55 25.81 14.76
CA GLN A 236 -13.97 26.13 16.06
C GLN A 236 -12.68 26.91 15.87
N LYS A 237 -12.57 28.04 16.57
CA LYS A 237 -11.36 28.88 16.53
C LYS A 237 -10.16 28.09 17.03
N GLY A 238 -9.10 28.04 16.22
CA GLY A 238 -7.87 27.31 16.57
C GLY A 238 -7.96 25.80 16.39
N HIS A 239 -9.01 25.29 15.73
CA HIS A 239 -9.09 23.87 15.36
C HIS A 239 -7.92 23.47 14.47
N VAL A 240 -7.44 22.25 14.67
CA VAL A 240 -6.45 21.58 13.83
C VAL A 240 -6.83 20.11 13.74
N ASP A 241 -6.49 19.48 12.63
CA ASP A 241 -6.52 18.03 12.49
C ASP A 241 -5.11 17.47 12.36
N TRP A 242 -4.89 16.25 12.82
CA TRP A 242 -3.56 15.67 12.87
C TRP A 242 -3.57 14.17 12.60
N VAL A 243 -2.40 13.69 12.21
CA VAL A 243 -2.09 12.28 12.02
C VAL A 243 -0.70 11.98 12.57
N VAL A 244 -0.57 10.87 13.30
CA VAL A 244 0.71 10.37 13.80
C VAL A 244 1.11 9.16 12.97
N VAL A 245 2.32 9.19 12.46
CA VAL A 245 2.92 8.16 11.62
C VAL A 245 4.15 7.60 12.32
N LYS A 246 4.17 6.29 12.51
CA LYS A 246 5.38 5.54 12.83
C LYS A 246 6.16 5.31 11.54
N LEU A 247 7.43 5.72 11.54
CA LEU A 247 8.33 5.43 10.43
C LEU A 247 8.75 3.97 10.49
N GLY A 248 8.98 3.36 9.33
CA GLY A 248 9.34 1.95 9.24
C GLY A 248 10.73 1.63 9.79
N THR A 249 11.57 2.65 9.99
CA THR A 249 12.89 2.56 10.64
C THR A 249 13.26 3.90 11.28
N PRO A 250 14.06 3.94 12.36
CA PRO A 250 14.65 5.18 12.86
C PRO A 250 15.34 5.95 11.73
N THR A 251 15.04 7.24 11.61
CA THR A 251 15.37 8.03 10.41
C THR A 251 16.00 9.37 10.78
N LYS A 252 17.07 9.74 10.09
CA LYS A 252 17.52 11.14 9.97
C LYS A 252 16.88 11.77 8.75
N ILE A 253 15.97 12.73 8.95
CA ILE A 253 15.15 13.31 7.87
C ILE A 253 16.03 14.20 6.97
N THR A 254 15.86 14.04 5.66
CA THR A 254 16.50 14.87 4.62
C THR A 254 15.48 15.74 3.88
N SER A 255 14.29 15.22 3.62
CA SER A 255 13.21 15.97 3.00
C SER A 255 11.83 15.39 3.35
N ILE A 256 10.80 16.21 3.20
CA ILE A 256 9.39 15.84 3.38
C ILE A 256 8.61 16.28 2.16
N THR A 257 7.67 15.46 1.72
CA THR A 257 6.67 15.84 0.70
C THR A 257 5.26 15.70 1.25
N ILE A 258 4.44 16.72 1.04
CA ILE A 258 3.02 16.74 1.38
C ILE A 258 2.23 17.01 0.10
N ASP A 259 1.48 16.02 -0.37
CA ASP A 259 0.74 16.09 -1.62
C ASP A 259 -0.74 16.36 -1.37
N THR A 260 -1.27 17.43 -1.95
CA THR A 260 -2.70 17.78 -1.91
C THR A 260 -3.42 17.38 -3.20
N ALA A 261 -2.88 16.44 -3.99
CA ALA A 261 -3.51 15.90 -5.19
C ALA A 261 -5.01 15.67 -5.01
N TYR A 262 -5.81 16.11 -5.98
CA TYR A 262 -7.27 16.05 -6.03
C TYR A 262 -8.03 16.92 -5.02
N PHE A 263 -7.40 17.43 -3.97
CA PHE A 263 -8.01 18.36 -3.01
C PHE A 263 -7.93 19.80 -3.54
N ARG A 264 -8.93 20.19 -4.34
CA ARG A 264 -8.93 21.49 -5.05
C ARG A 264 -9.61 22.62 -4.29
N GLY A 265 -10.65 22.29 -3.51
CA GLY A 265 -11.44 23.26 -2.75
C GLY A 265 -11.43 23.02 -1.24
N ASN A 266 -10.80 21.93 -0.81
CA ASN A 266 -10.79 21.39 0.55
C ASN A 266 -9.38 20.92 0.96
N PHE A 267 -8.32 21.41 0.31
CA PHE A 267 -6.95 21.29 0.83
C PHE A 267 -6.81 22.13 2.11
N PRO A 268 -5.91 21.76 3.04
CA PRO A 268 -5.71 22.55 4.24
C PRO A 268 -5.11 23.92 3.93
N GLN A 269 -5.32 24.90 4.80
CA GLN A 269 -4.72 26.23 4.62
C GLN A 269 -3.21 26.20 4.91
N TYR A 270 -2.83 25.51 5.99
CA TYR A 270 -1.44 25.30 6.37
C TYR A 270 -1.21 23.86 6.85
N VAL A 271 0.05 23.46 6.86
CA VAL A 271 0.50 22.21 7.44
C VAL A 271 1.77 22.42 8.27
N THR A 272 1.94 21.61 9.31
CA THR A 272 3.17 21.53 10.12
C THR A 272 3.59 20.08 10.28
N ILE A 273 4.88 19.85 10.54
CA ILE A 273 5.42 18.54 10.90
C ILE A 273 6.17 18.64 12.23
N HIS A 274 5.93 17.67 13.10
CA HIS A 274 6.75 17.42 14.29
C HIS A 274 7.40 16.04 14.20
N GLY A 275 8.60 15.92 14.76
CA GLY A 275 9.34 14.67 14.91
C GLY A 275 9.35 14.22 16.36
N LEU A 276 9.46 12.91 16.58
CA LEU A 276 9.68 12.35 17.91
C LEU A 276 10.56 11.10 17.80
N TYR A 277 11.54 11.01 18.69
CA TYR A 277 12.27 9.78 18.96
C TYR A 277 11.63 9.04 20.13
N HIS A 278 11.31 7.77 19.93
CA HIS A 278 10.94 6.87 21.02
C HIS A 278 11.87 5.65 20.98
N PRO A 279 12.57 5.31 22.09
CA PRO A 279 13.53 4.21 22.12
C PRO A 279 12.88 2.84 21.93
N ASP A 280 11.62 2.71 22.33
CA ASP A 280 10.79 1.55 22.04
C ASP A 280 9.82 1.89 20.90
N THR A 281 10.10 1.40 19.69
CA THR A 281 9.25 1.67 18.53
C THR A 281 7.91 0.96 18.58
N SER A 282 7.67 0.05 19.53
CA SER A 282 6.35 -0.58 19.73
C SER A 282 5.34 0.36 20.39
N ILE A 283 5.82 1.40 21.08
CA ILE A 283 4.99 2.40 21.73
C ILE A 283 4.49 3.41 20.70
N THR A 284 3.18 3.64 20.72
CA THR A 284 2.53 4.70 19.95
C THR A 284 2.47 5.97 20.81
N PRO A 285 3.27 7.01 20.51
CA PRO A 285 3.22 8.25 21.27
C PRO A 285 1.87 8.93 21.08
N ALA A 286 1.36 9.54 22.16
CA ALA A 286 0.17 10.38 22.09
C ALA A 286 0.46 11.63 21.24
N HIS A 287 -0.55 12.17 20.57
CA HIS A 287 -0.41 13.36 19.72
C HIS A 287 0.08 14.61 20.46
N ASP A 288 -0.10 14.66 21.78
CA ASP A 288 0.26 15.73 22.72
C ASP A 288 1.45 15.37 23.61
N HIS A 289 2.21 14.32 23.27
CA HIS A 289 3.43 13.95 23.98
C HIS A 289 4.43 15.12 24.05
N GLU A 290 5.03 15.36 25.21
CA GLU A 290 5.94 16.49 25.45
C GLU A 290 7.23 16.52 24.59
N ASN A 291 7.61 15.39 23.97
CA ASN A 291 8.87 15.24 23.23
C ASN A 291 8.73 15.48 21.73
N TRP A 292 7.53 15.88 21.26
CA TRP A 292 7.36 16.33 19.90
C TRP A 292 8.18 17.61 19.67
N PHE A 293 9.20 17.55 18.83
CA PHE A 293 9.95 18.72 18.40
C PHE A 293 9.53 19.13 16.99
N LYS A 294 9.68 20.41 16.67
CA LYS A 294 9.24 20.94 15.38
C LYS A 294 10.22 20.55 14.28
N VAL A 295 9.69 20.04 13.17
CA VAL A 295 10.45 19.68 11.96
C VAL A 295 10.15 20.64 10.82
N LEU A 296 8.89 21.10 10.70
CA LEU A 296 8.44 22.06 9.70
C LEU A 296 7.49 23.07 10.36
N GLU A 297 7.84 24.36 10.30
CA GLU A 297 6.96 25.49 10.65
C GLU A 297 5.72 25.57 9.75
N PRO A 298 4.64 26.25 10.17
CA PRO A 298 3.41 26.37 9.37
C PRO A 298 3.67 26.78 7.93
N ALA A 299 3.54 25.82 7.01
CA ALA A 299 3.74 26.01 5.58
C ALA A 299 2.38 26.15 4.90
N LYS A 300 2.22 27.17 4.07
CA LYS A 300 0.96 27.43 3.35
C LYS A 300 0.79 26.41 2.23
N CYS A 301 -0.36 25.74 2.19
CA CYS A 301 -0.65 24.78 1.14
C CYS A 301 -1.36 25.41 -0.06
N LYS A 302 -1.30 24.72 -1.18
CA LYS A 302 -1.98 25.02 -2.44
C LYS A 302 -2.78 23.78 -2.90
N PRO A 303 -3.80 23.97 -3.76
CA PRO A 303 -4.61 22.87 -4.25
C PRO A 303 -3.83 21.99 -5.24
N ASP A 304 -4.07 20.68 -5.18
CA ASP A 304 -3.70 19.71 -6.23
C ASP A 304 -2.20 19.68 -6.59
N ILE A 305 -1.31 19.81 -5.58
CA ILE A 305 0.13 19.92 -5.80
C ILE A 305 0.96 19.25 -4.71
N GLU A 306 2.18 18.85 -5.05
CA GLU A 306 3.19 18.37 -4.12
C GLU A 306 3.96 19.53 -3.49
N HIS A 307 3.98 19.59 -2.17
CA HIS A 307 4.75 20.55 -1.39
C HIS A 307 6.00 19.87 -0.88
N HIS A 308 7.16 20.40 -1.24
CA HIS A 308 8.45 19.78 -0.97
C HIS A 308 9.27 20.64 -0.02
N PHE A 309 9.75 20.04 1.07
CA PHE A 309 10.51 20.72 2.12
C PHE A 309 11.83 19.98 2.35
N GLY A 310 12.96 20.67 2.21
CA GLY A 310 14.30 20.10 2.44
C GLY A 310 15.07 20.81 3.54
N LEU A 311 16.22 20.25 3.89
CA LEU A 311 17.13 20.84 4.87
C LEU A 311 17.68 22.22 4.42
N PRO A 312 17.93 23.14 5.36
CA PRO A 312 18.55 24.42 5.07
C PRO A 312 19.90 24.29 4.35
N GLY A 313 20.03 24.99 3.22
CA GLY A 313 21.27 25.03 2.43
C GLY A 313 21.54 23.79 1.58
N GLN A 314 20.59 22.85 1.51
CA GLN A 314 20.71 21.62 0.70
C GLN A 314 19.68 21.61 -0.44
N ASP A 315 20.06 21.02 -1.57
CA ASP A 315 19.11 20.68 -2.63
C ASP A 315 18.17 19.60 -2.12
N VAL A 316 16.88 19.74 -2.43
CA VAL A 316 15.90 18.73 -2.02
C VAL A 316 16.01 17.53 -2.96
N TYR A 317 16.56 16.41 -2.46
CA TYR A 317 16.56 15.16 -3.21
C TYR A 317 15.15 14.58 -3.23
N MET A 318 14.65 14.34 -4.44
CA MET A 318 13.41 13.60 -4.69
C MET A 318 13.75 12.33 -5.46
N PRO A 319 13.46 11.14 -4.94
CA PRO A 319 13.45 9.95 -5.75
C PRO A 319 12.28 10.07 -6.74
N THR A 320 12.56 10.60 -7.93
CA THR A 320 11.65 10.44 -9.06
C THR A 320 11.58 8.95 -9.36
N ASN A 321 10.38 8.36 -9.36
CA ASN A 321 10.13 6.97 -9.75
C ASN A 321 10.59 6.68 -11.19
N GLY A 322 11.89 6.55 -11.42
CA GLY A 322 12.50 6.20 -12.72
C GLY A 322 12.50 7.30 -13.79
N VAL A 323 12.09 8.53 -13.51
CA VAL A 323 12.15 9.64 -14.47
C VAL A 323 13.08 10.72 -13.92
N GLY A 324 14.38 10.56 -14.16
CA GLY A 324 15.40 11.53 -13.74
C GLY A 324 15.05 12.94 -14.20
N GLY A 325 14.69 13.79 -13.25
CA GLY A 325 14.36 15.18 -13.49
C GLY A 325 14.71 16.02 -12.27
N LYS A 326 15.58 17.00 -12.46
CA LYS A 326 15.77 18.12 -11.52
C LYS A 326 14.56 19.06 -11.67
N ASP A 327 13.40 18.70 -11.13
CA ASP A 327 12.25 19.62 -11.14
C ASP A 327 12.12 20.27 -9.76
N VAL A 328 12.58 21.52 -9.69
CA VAL A 328 12.76 22.28 -8.43
C VAL A 328 11.62 23.27 -8.19
N SER A 329 10.45 23.11 -8.83
CA SER A 329 9.37 24.08 -8.63
C SER A 329 7.97 23.49 -8.86
N ASN A 330 7.48 22.68 -7.92
CA ASN A 330 6.05 22.39 -7.78
C ASN A 330 5.39 23.31 -6.74
N GLY A 331 5.51 24.63 -6.96
CA GLY A 331 4.45 25.58 -6.61
C GLY A 331 4.32 26.11 -5.19
N VAL A 332 5.32 26.10 -4.32
CA VAL A 332 5.28 26.94 -3.10
C VAL A 332 5.99 28.29 -3.39
N GLU A 333 5.29 29.42 -3.20
CA GLU A 333 5.80 30.78 -3.52
C GLU A 333 6.89 31.27 -2.56
N GLU A 334 7.12 30.57 -1.44
CA GLU A 334 8.27 30.74 -0.54
C GLU A 334 8.67 29.34 -0.06
N VAL A 335 9.91 28.93 -0.27
CA VAL A 335 10.41 27.61 0.14
C VAL A 335 10.48 27.58 1.66
N ALA A 336 9.39 27.17 2.32
CA ALA A 336 9.50 26.72 3.70
C ALA A 336 10.54 25.59 3.73
N LYS A 337 11.41 25.62 4.74
CA LYS A 337 12.47 24.63 4.91
C LYS A 337 12.20 23.86 6.18
N LEU A 338 12.84 22.69 6.28
CA LEU A 338 12.92 22.01 7.56
C LEU A 338 13.72 22.88 8.54
N GLU A 339 13.45 22.73 9.84
CA GLU A 339 14.18 23.43 10.89
C GLU A 339 15.69 23.11 10.88
N ASP A 340 16.51 24.07 11.31
CA ASP A 340 17.95 23.88 11.46
C ASP A 340 18.22 22.72 12.45
N GLY A 341 19.17 21.84 12.11
CA GLY A 341 19.57 20.71 12.95
C GLY A 341 18.71 19.45 12.83
N VAL A 342 17.52 19.51 12.19
CA VAL A 342 16.64 18.32 12.00
C VAL A 342 17.36 17.16 11.33
N GLY A 343 18.28 17.44 10.41
CA GLY A 343 19.05 16.40 9.71
C GLY A 343 19.97 15.57 10.60
N GLU A 344 20.27 16.05 11.82
CA GLU A 344 21.07 15.32 12.80
C GLU A 344 20.24 14.56 13.84
N GLU A 345 18.98 14.95 13.99
CA GLU A 345 18.04 14.30 14.90
C GLU A 345 17.55 12.97 14.34
N VAL A 346 17.45 11.97 15.21
CA VAL A 346 16.85 10.67 14.86
C VAL A 346 15.37 10.71 15.23
N VAL A 347 14.49 10.37 14.31
CA VAL A 347 13.05 10.25 14.57
C VAL A 347 12.57 8.83 14.34
N THR A 348 11.61 8.39 15.14
CA THR A 348 10.87 7.14 14.91
C THR A 348 9.42 7.40 14.55
N HIS A 349 8.92 8.60 14.84
CA HIS A 349 7.57 9.03 14.50
C HIS A 349 7.57 10.45 13.95
N VAL A 350 6.61 10.73 13.08
CA VAL A 350 6.25 12.09 12.67
C VAL A 350 4.78 12.34 12.96
N LYS A 351 4.45 13.60 13.27
CA LYS A 351 3.07 14.08 13.38
C LYS A 351 2.85 15.18 12.36
N MET A 352 1.96 14.93 11.40
CA MET A 352 1.48 15.96 10.49
C MET A 352 0.23 16.60 11.06
N THR A 353 0.20 17.93 11.10
CA THR A 353 -0.96 18.70 11.55
C THR A 353 -1.40 19.63 10.44
N ILE A 354 -2.65 19.49 10.01
CA ILE A 354 -3.30 20.34 9.02
C ILE A 354 -4.17 21.39 9.71
N ILE A 355 -4.24 22.60 9.12
CA ILE A 355 -4.87 23.77 9.73
C ILE A 355 -5.81 24.45 8.73
N PRO A 356 -7.05 24.78 9.13
CA PRO A 356 -7.73 24.26 10.31
C PRO A 356 -8.13 22.79 10.15
N ASP A 357 -8.47 22.39 8.93
CA ASP A 357 -8.99 21.09 8.52
C ASP A 357 -8.73 20.93 7.01
N GLY A 358 -9.11 19.79 6.42
CA GLY A 358 -9.06 19.58 4.97
C GLY A 358 -8.59 18.19 4.59
N GLY A 359 -8.09 18.06 3.36
CA GLY A 359 -7.62 16.79 2.83
C GLY A 359 -6.20 16.83 2.27
N VAL A 360 -5.49 15.72 2.49
CA VAL A 360 -4.13 15.47 2.01
C VAL A 360 -4.10 14.11 1.33
N SER A 361 -3.50 14.04 0.16
CA SER A 361 -3.36 12.79 -0.59
C SER A 361 -2.23 11.94 -0.02
N ARG A 362 -1.01 12.49 0.08
CA ARG A 362 0.18 11.73 0.50
C ARG A 362 1.09 12.49 1.46
N LEU A 363 1.77 11.75 2.31
CA LEU A 363 2.89 12.19 3.12
C LEU A 363 4.10 11.30 2.79
N ARG A 364 5.24 11.93 2.48
CA ARG A 364 6.54 11.27 2.27
C ARG A 364 7.53 11.83 3.27
N VAL A 365 8.30 10.95 3.89
CA VAL A 365 9.38 11.34 4.81
C VAL A 365 10.65 10.66 4.34
N TYR A 366 11.48 11.42 3.62
CA TYR A 366 12.72 10.92 3.05
C TYR A 366 13.86 11.12 4.03
N GLY A 367 14.65 10.07 4.25
CA GLY A 367 15.80 10.16 5.13
C GLY A 367 16.70 8.95 5.07
N ARG A 368 17.77 9.01 5.85
CA ARG A 368 18.70 7.90 6.04
C ARG A 368 18.31 7.09 7.26
N ARG A 369 18.40 5.78 7.16
CA ARG A 369 18.18 4.87 8.29
C ARG A 369 19.34 4.94 9.28
N VAL A 370 19.06 4.75 10.57
CA VAL A 370 20.06 4.75 11.66
C VAL A 370 20.24 3.37 12.25
#